data_AF-M5FWX3-F1
#
_entry.id   AF-M5FWX3-F1
#
_cell.length_a   1.000
_cell.length_b   1.000
_cell.length_c   1.000
_cell.angle_alpha   90.00
_cell.angle_beta   90.00
_cell.angle_gamma   90.00
#
_symmetry.space_group_name_H-M   'P 1'
#
loop_
_entity.id
_entity.type
_entity.pdbx_description
1 polymer ?
#
loop_
_entity_poly.entity_id
_entity_poly.type
_entity_poly.pdbx_seq_one_letter_code
_entity_poly.pdbx_strand_id
1 'polypeptide(L)'
;MDANDLRLATLLAQASGADSIFRGAMKEQLLNWKDEHVDAQVSSYYRKIYSLLTGEVLRVEGNRNITDRALSTSDVPIASSLDWKRAFGLFFWYGSKFETPFEEVFRNFEAE
;
A
#
# COMPACT_ATOMS: atom_id res chain seq x y z
N MET A 1 -3.25 -10.90 -15.49
CA MET A 1 -3.50 -12.31 -15.84
C MET A 1 -2.33 -12.90 -16.60
N ASP A 2 -1.68 -12.14 -17.48
CA ASP A 2 -0.54 -12.59 -18.29
C ASP A 2 0.69 -13.06 -17.48
N ALA A 3 0.90 -12.50 -16.29
CA ALA A 3 1.93 -12.94 -15.35
C ALA A 3 1.54 -14.20 -14.53
N ASN A 4 0.36 -14.77 -14.77
CA ASN A 4 -0.23 -15.91 -14.05
C ASN A 4 -0.38 -15.75 -12.53
N ASP A 5 -0.28 -14.53 -12.00
CA ASP A 5 -0.64 -14.23 -10.61
C ASP A 5 -2.13 -13.88 -10.50
N LEU A 6 -2.95 -14.92 -10.50
CA LEU A 6 -4.40 -14.78 -10.44
C LEU A 6 -4.88 -14.24 -9.09
N ARG A 7 -4.16 -14.55 -7.99
CA ARG A 7 -4.52 -14.05 -6.65
C ARG A 7 -4.38 -12.54 -6.58
N LEU A 8 -3.23 -12.02 -7.01
CA LEU A 8 -3.00 -10.58 -7.06
C LEU A 8 -3.97 -9.90 -8.03
N ALA A 9 -4.26 -10.51 -9.18
CA ALA A 9 -5.22 -9.97 -10.13
C ALA A 9 -6.63 -9.82 -9.51
N THR A 10 -7.09 -10.79 -8.73
CA THR A 10 -8.38 -10.70 -8.02
C THR A 10 -8.39 -9.57 -7.00
N LEU A 11 -7.31 -9.39 -6.23
CA LEU A 11 -7.20 -8.29 -5.27
C LEU A 11 -7.17 -6.92 -5.96
N LEU A 12 -6.42 -6.79 -7.06
CA LEU A 12 -6.34 -5.56 -7.84
C LEU A 12 -7.69 -5.17 -8.44
N ALA A 13 -8.53 -6.13 -8.82
CA ALA A 13 -9.88 -5.86 -9.30
C ALA A 13 -10.76 -5.16 -8.23
N GLN A 14 -10.42 -5.29 -6.95
CA GLN A 14 -11.11 -4.62 -5.84
C GLN A 14 -10.53 -3.24 -5.49
N ALA A 15 -9.42 -2.83 -6.12
CA ALA A 15 -8.73 -1.60 -5.77
C ALA A 15 -9.62 -0.35 -5.94
N SER A 16 -10.52 -0.37 -6.94
CA SER A 16 -11.50 0.68 -7.16
C SER A 16 -12.74 0.42 -6.30
N GLY A 17 -13.02 1.32 -5.35
CA GLY A 17 -14.21 1.19 -4.50
C GLY A 17 -14.06 0.21 -3.34
N ALA A 18 -12.83 -0.15 -2.97
CA ALA A 18 -12.52 -0.96 -1.79
C ALA A 18 -13.21 -0.41 -0.53
N ASP A 19 -14.11 -1.21 0.04
CA ASP A 19 -14.80 -0.89 1.29
C ASP A 19 -13.87 -1.00 2.52
N SER A 20 -14.37 -0.60 3.69
CA SER A 20 -13.59 -0.66 4.92
C SER A 20 -13.23 -2.08 5.35
N ILE A 21 -14.04 -3.08 4.98
CA ILE A 21 -13.80 -4.47 5.36
C ILE A 21 -12.61 -5.00 4.55
N PHE A 22 -12.61 -4.79 3.24
CA PHE A 22 -11.52 -5.17 2.36
C PHE A 22 -10.22 -4.44 2.73
N ARG A 23 -10.27 -3.11 2.93
CA ARG A 23 -9.10 -2.33 3.37
C ARG A 23 -8.55 -2.84 4.70
N GLY A 24 -9.44 -3.19 5.64
CA GLY A 24 -9.10 -3.78 6.92
C GLY A 24 -8.37 -5.11 6.79
N ALA A 25 -8.90 -6.03 5.97
CA ALA A 25 -8.28 -7.33 5.72
C ALA A 25 -6.89 -7.19 5.05
N MET A 26 -6.73 -6.25 4.11
CA MET A 26 -5.42 -5.99 3.49
C MET A 26 -4.42 -5.41 4.50
N LYS A 27 -4.88 -4.57 5.43
CA LYS A 27 -4.06 -4.03 6.51
C LYS A 27 -3.61 -5.12 7.47
N GLU A 28 -4.52 -6.00 7.87
CA GLU A 28 -4.21 -7.17 8.69
C GLU A 28 -3.16 -8.06 8.02
N GLN A 29 -3.27 -8.30 6.70
CA GLN A 29 -2.28 -9.07 5.96
C GLN A 29 -0.87 -8.46 6.02
N LEU A 30 -0.76 -7.13 5.89
CA LEU A 30 0.53 -6.42 6.01
C LEU A 30 1.10 -6.50 7.43
N LEU A 31 0.25 -6.42 8.46
CA LEU A 31 0.65 -6.55 9.86
C LEU A 31 1.16 -7.97 10.13
N ASN A 32 0.41 -9.00 9.72
CA ASN A 32 0.80 -10.39 9.89
C ASN A 32 2.15 -10.68 9.22
N TRP A 33 2.39 -10.14 8.01
CA TRP A 33 3.69 -10.27 7.36
C TRP A 33 4.84 -9.64 8.15
N LYS A 34 4.61 -8.47 8.76
CA LYS A 34 5.61 -7.77 9.56
C LYS A 34 5.89 -8.51 10.88
N ASP A 35 4.84 -8.97 11.55
CA ASP A 35 4.89 -9.62 12.86
C ASP A 35 5.53 -11.02 12.76
N GLU A 36 5.25 -11.77 11.70
CA GLU A 36 5.84 -13.08 11.43
C GLU A 36 7.17 -13.00 10.66
N HIS A 37 7.65 -11.79 10.37
CA HIS A 37 8.89 -11.52 9.61
C HIS A 37 8.90 -12.12 8.19
N VAL A 38 7.72 -12.42 7.65
CA VAL A 38 7.51 -12.89 6.28
C VAL A 38 7.74 -11.76 5.28
N ASP A 39 7.59 -10.50 5.72
CA ASP A 39 7.77 -9.31 4.89
C ASP A 39 9.18 -9.18 4.28
N ALA A 40 10.19 -9.86 4.83
CA ALA A 40 11.53 -9.98 4.25
C ALA A 40 11.61 -10.86 3.00
N GLN A 41 10.67 -11.81 2.87
CA GLN A 41 10.55 -12.69 1.71
C GLN A 41 9.54 -12.17 0.68
N VAL A 42 8.79 -11.12 1.01
CA VAL A 42 7.83 -10.49 0.10
C VAL A 42 8.51 -9.34 -0.62
N SER A 43 8.44 -9.34 -1.96
CA SER A 43 9.03 -8.25 -2.74
C SER A 43 8.40 -6.89 -2.40
N SER A 44 9.21 -5.83 -2.50
CA SER A 44 8.75 -4.46 -2.24
C SER A 44 7.56 -4.07 -3.10
N TYR A 45 7.46 -4.57 -4.34
CA TYR A 45 6.34 -4.30 -5.24
C TYR A 45 5.01 -4.86 -4.72
N TYR A 46 5.01 -6.07 -4.15
CA TYR A 46 3.80 -6.63 -3.55
C TYR A 46 3.41 -5.85 -2.30
N ARG A 47 4.37 -5.49 -1.46
CA ARG A 47 4.12 -4.64 -0.29
C ARG A 47 3.52 -3.29 -0.70
N LYS A 48 4.03 -2.67 -1.77
CA LYS A 48 3.44 -1.43 -2.34
C LYS A 48 2.00 -1.62 -2.78
N ILE A 49 1.71 -2.68 -3.54
CA ILE A 49 0.35 -2.95 -4.02
C ILE A 49 -0.60 -3.17 -2.85
N TYR A 50 -0.23 -4.02 -1.90
CA TYR A 50 -1.05 -4.25 -0.70
C TYR A 50 -1.27 -2.96 0.09
N SER A 51 -0.26 -2.09 0.23
CA SER A 51 -0.41 -0.77 0.84
C SER A 51 -1.50 0.05 0.17
N LEU A 52 -1.46 0.16 -1.17
CA LEU A 52 -2.46 0.90 -1.93
C LEU A 52 -3.87 0.31 -1.73
N LEU A 53 -3.98 -1.02 -1.64
CA LEU A 53 -5.25 -1.69 -1.36
C LEU A 53 -5.78 -1.43 0.06
N THR A 54 -4.94 -1.03 1.02
CA THR A 54 -5.40 -0.53 2.34
C THR A 54 -5.84 0.93 2.31
N GLY A 55 -5.46 1.68 1.28
CA GLY A 55 -5.54 3.13 1.21
C GLY A 55 -4.34 3.87 1.80
N GLU A 56 -3.30 3.17 2.25
CA GLU A 56 -2.03 3.77 2.67
C GLU A 56 -1.15 4.09 1.45
N VAL A 57 -0.92 5.38 1.21
CA VAL A 57 -0.29 5.90 -0.01
C VAL A 57 1.08 6.54 0.22
N LEU A 58 1.55 6.61 1.47
CA LEU A 58 2.82 7.25 1.81
C LEU A 58 3.94 6.23 1.89
N ARG A 59 3.80 5.24 2.78
CA ARG A 59 4.85 4.25 3.05
C ARG A 59 4.30 2.96 3.64
N VAL A 60 4.98 1.85 3.34
CA VAL A 60 4.90 0.63 4.17
C VAL A 60 6.10 0.64 5.10
N GLU A 61 5.88 0.49 6.39
CA GLU A 61 6.97 0.35 7.36
C GLU A 61 7.68 -1.00 7.19
N GLY A 62 9.01 -0.96 7.31
CA GLY A 62 9.85 -2.15 7.41
C GLY A 62 10.04 -2.62 8.85
N ASN A 63 10.81 -3.69 9.00
CA ASN A 63 11.23 -4.24 10.28
C ASN A 63 12.74 -4.01 10.49
N ARG A 64 13.07 -2.81 10.97
CA ARG A 64 14.46 -2.33 11.13
C ARG A 64 15.13 -2.76 12.43
N ASN A 65 14.35 -3.21 13.42
CA ASN A 65 14.84 -3.52 14.77
C ASN A 65 15.28 -4.98 14.94
N ILE A 66 15.34 -5.76 13.85
CA ILE A 66 15.76 -7.16 13.88
C ILE A 66 17.28 -7.26 13.69
N THR A 67 17.94 -7.96 14.61
CA THR A 67 19.40 -8.20 14.56
C THR A 67 19.80 -9.06 13.36
N ASP A 68 18.96 -10.02 12.99
CA ASP A 68 19.16 -10.83 11.79
C ASP A 68 18.84 -10.02 10.53
N ARG A 69 19.89 -9.72 9.75
CA ARG A 69 19.76 -8.98 8.49
C ARG A 69 18.93 -9.70 7.45
N ALA A 70 18.83 -11.04 7.50
CA ALA A 70 18.02 -11.80 6.55
C ALA A 70 16.50 -11.59 6.78
N LEU A 71 16.12 -11.16 7.98
CA LEU A 71 14.73 -10.85 8.37
C LEU A 71 14.46 -9.33 8.41
N SER A 72 15.50 -8.49 8.26
CA SER A 72 15.33 -7.05 8.30
C SER A 72 14.82 -6.50 6.96
N THR A 73 13.89 -5.56 7.03
CA THR A 73 13.32 -4.90 5.86
C THR A 73 13.32 -3.39 6.01
N SER A 74 13.54 -2.69 4.89
CA SER A 74 13.45 -1.24 4.82
C SER A 74 12.02 -0.78 4.60
N ASP A 75 11.70 0.43 5.08
CA ASP A 75 10.47 1.10 4.66
C ASP A 75 10.40 1.21 3.14
N VAL A 76 9.19 1.09 2.61
CA VAL A 76 8.91 1.17 1.19
C VAL A 76 8.09 2.44 0.93
N PRO A 77 8.73 3.55 0.51
CA PRO A 77 8.00 4.75 0.10
C PRO A 77 7.20 4.46 -1.17
N ILE A 78 5.90 4.71 -1.13
CA ILE A 78 5.00 4.33 -2.23
C ILE A 78 5.23 5.23 -3.44
N ALA A 79 5.19 6.55 -3.23
CA ALA A 79 5.33 7.58 -4.26
C ALA A 79 6.77 7.78 -4.77
N SER A 80 7.73 6.96 -4.33
CA SER A 80 9.13 7.07 -4.75
C SER A 80 9.25 7.04 -6.28
N SER A 81 9.98 8.00 -6.86
CA SER A 81 10.19 8.13 -8.31
C SER A 81 8.96 8.56 -9.13
N LEU A 82 7.87 8.96 -8.47
CA LEU A 82 6.73 9.59 -9.12
C LEU A 82 6.90 11.12 -9.09
N ASP A 83 6.46 11.78 -10.16
CA ASP A 83 6.23 13.22 -10.10
C ASP A 83 4.99 13.54 -9.27
N TRP A 84 4.88 14.79 -8.83
CA TRP A 84 3.83 15.22 -7.91
C TRP A 84 2.41 14.94 -8.41
N LYS A 85 2.15 14.96 -9.73
CA LYS A 85 0.80 14.67 -10.26
C LYS A 85 0.46 13.19 -10.12
N ARG A 86 1.42 12.32 -10.39
CA ARG A 86 1.26 10.87 -10.20
C ARG A 86 1.16 10.50 -8.72
N ALA A 87 1.94 11.17 -7.86
CA ALA A 87 1.83 11.02 -6.41
C ALA A 87 0.45 11.45 -5.90
N PHE A 88 -0.05 12.62 -6.30
CA PHE A 88 -1.41 13.07 -6.01
C PHE A 88 -2.48 12.07 -6.48
N GLY A 89 -2.28 11.46 -7.66
CA GLY A 89 -3.15 10.39 -8.15
C GLY A 89 -3.32 9.24 -7.16
N LEU A 90 -2.29 8.91 -6.36
CA LEU A 90 -2.41 7.87 -5.34
C LEU A 90 -3.42 8.24 -4.25
N PHE A 91 -3.37 9.48 -3.76
CA PHE A 91 -4.31 10.00 -2.77
C PHE A 91 -5.74 10.02 -3.33
N PHE A 92 -5.88 10.41 -4.60
CA PHE A 92 -7.17 10.52 -5.25
C PHE A 92 -7.81 9.17 -5.52
N TRP A 93 -7.06 8.19 -6.02
CA TRP A 93 -7.61 6.89 -6.43
C TRP A 93 -7.65 5.84 -5.32
N TYR A 94 -6.70 5.88 -4.37
CA TYR A 94 -6.53 4.82 -3.37
C TYR A 94 -6.65 5.34 -1.93
N GLY A 95 -6.10 6.53 -1.65
CA GLY A 95 -6.11 7.12 -0.30
C GLY A 95 -7.50 7.52 0.17
N SER A 96 -8.34 7.98 -0.74
CA SER A 96 -9.64 8.58 -0.42
C SER A 96 -10.82 7.63 -0.68
N LYS A 97 -11.99 7.98 -0.16
CA LYS A 97 -13.25 7.32 -0.53
C LYS A 97 -13.86 8.02 -1.74
N PHE A 98 -14.77 7.35 -2.42
CA PHE A 98 -15.45 7.93 -3.59
C PHE A 98 -16.23 9.21 -3.23
N GLU A 99 -16.77 9.26 -2.02
CA GLU A 99 -17.55 10.39 -1.52
C GLU A 99 -16.69 11.53 -0.94
N THR A 100 -15.36 11.34 -0.84
CA THR A 100 -14.46 12.37 -0.30
C THR A 100 -14.40 13.55 -1.27
N PRO A 101 -14.70 14.79 -0.82
CA PRO A 101 -14.59 15.98 -1.66
C PRO A 101 -13.18 16.18 -2.20
N PHE A 102 -13.06 16.64 -3.45
CA PHE A 102 -11.77 16.86 -4.11
C PHE A 102 -10.84 17.75 -3.29
N GLU A 103 -11.38 18.82 -2.70
CA GLU A 103 -10.64 19.79 -1.90
C GLU A 103 -10.04 19.16 -0.64
N GLU A 104 -10.72 18.16 -0.07
CA GLU A 104 -10.20 17.40 1.07
C GLU A 104 -9.07 16.48 0.65
N VAL A 105 -9.22 15.77 -0.48
CA VAL A 105 -8.14 14.94 -1.04
C VAL A 105 -6.89 15.77 -1.31
N PHE A 106 -7.05 16.93 -1.94
CA PHE A 106 -5.92 17.81 -2.27
C PHE A 106 -5.25 18.35 -1.02
N ARG A 107 -6.03 18.74 0.00
CA ARG A 107 -5.49 19.18 1.29
C ARG A 107 -4.68 18.08 1.99
N ASN A 108 -5.17 16.82 1.94
CA ASN A 108 -4.45 15.69 2.51
C ASN A 108 -3.12 15.44 1.78
N PHE A 109 -3.07 15.66 0.47
CA PHE A 109 -1.83 15.58 -0.31
C PHE A 109 -0.85 16.71 0.04
N GLU A 110 -1.32 17.95 0.20
CA GLU A 110 -0.46 19.09 0.54
C GLU A 110 0.12 19.04 1.97
N ALA A 111 -0.47 18.26 2.86
CA ALA A 111 -0.04 18.12 4.25
C ALA A 111 1.20 17.22 4.45
N GLU A 112 1.62 16.51 3.41
CA GLU A 112 2.67 15.47 3.42
C GLU A 112 3.92 15.89 2.62
#